data_AF-M6E8Q6-F1
#
_entry.id   AF-M6E8Q6-F1
#
_cell.length_a   1.000
_cell.length_b   1.000
_cell.length_c   1.000
_cell.angle_alpha   90.00
_cell.angle_beta   90.00
_cell.angle_gamma   90.00
#
_symmetry.space_group_name_H-M   'P 1'
#
loop_
_entity.id
_entity.type
_entity.pdbx_description
1 polymer ?
#
loop_
_entity_poly.entity_id
_entity_poly.type
_entity_poly.pdbx_seq_one_letter_code
_entity_poly.pdbx_strand_id
1 'polypeptide(L)'
;MLFFVFFCKEENKEVPKQENSVQEEKVQNVNTERVFNGVYVMREIHLMKEVFGIQSKFQDYCLRIDLKANVVELGIVEGKVYKGKILEKDSESVTIEINGKSQKYFVAKDQFDSYALMTENYSKKEAAGKWDMASIAGAEATSQTIKQCISTINLNEELQYHEEDHSVPKKK
;
A
#
# COMPACT_ATOMS: atom_id res chain seq x y z
N MET A 1 -29.93 85.34 13.59
CA MET A 1 -31.38 85.27 13.34
C MET A 1 -31.76 83.81 13.20
N LEU A 2 -32.82 83.40 13.88
CA LEU A 2 -33.40 82.06 13.92
C LEU A 2 -33.62 81.45 12.52
N PHE A 3 -33.55 80.13 12.38
CA PHE A 3 -34.74 79.28 12.36
C PHE A 3 -34.37 77.79 12.30
N PHE A 4 -34.82 77.08 13.34
CA PHE A 4 -34.99 75.63 13.36
C PHE A 4 -36.05 75.21 12.35
N VAL A 5 -35.85 74.06 11.69
CA VAL A 5 -36.94 73.18 11.28
C VAL A 5 -36.57 71.74 11.66
N PHE A 6 -37.45 71.13 12.46
CA PHE A 6 -37.43 69.75 12.95
C PHE A 6 -38.22 68.82 12.02
N PHE A 7 -38.15 67.51 12.31
CA PHE A 7 -38.97 66.36 11.85
C PHE A 7 -38.44 65.62 10.61
N CYS A 8 -38.18 64.31 10.58
CA CYS A 8 -38.67 63.12 11.30
C CYS A 8 -37.49 62.17 11.65
N LYS A 9 -37.38 61.57 12.84
CA LYS A 9 -38.06 60.33 13.31
C LYS A 9 -37.94 59.17 12.31
N GLU A 10 -37.05 58.21 12.58
CA GLU A 10 -37.43 56.83 12.92
C GLU A 10 -36.23 56.05 13.47
N GLU A 11 -36.44 55.39 14.61
CA GLU A 11 -35.54 54.36 15.14
C GLU A 11 -35.64 53.11 14.26
N ASN A 12 -34.51 52.54 13.87
CA ASN A 12 -34.30 51.12 14.11
C ASN A 12 -32.82 50.73 14.04
N LYS A 13 -32.45 49.89 14.99
CA LYS A 13 -31.14 49.26 15.15
C LYS A 13 -30.75 48.51 13.88
N GLU A 14 -29.48 48.59 13.49
CA GLU A 14 -28.68 47.41 13.17
C GLU A 14 -27.19 47.74 13.10
N VAL A 15 -26.40 46.78 13.59
CA VAL A 15 -24.99 46.80 13.98
C VAL A 15 -24.08 46.83 12.73
N PRO A 16 -22.82 47.31 12.81
CA PRO A 16 -21.98 47.47 11.64
C PRO A 16 -21.66 46.12 11.00
N LYS A 17 -21.88 46.03 9.69
CA LYS A 17 -21.52 44.91 8.83
C LYS A 17 -19.99 44.74 8.87
N GLN A 18 -19.54 43.74 9.62
CA GLN A 18 -18.16 43.30 9.67
C GLN A 18 -17.77 42.75 8.29
N GLU A 19 -16.99 43.52 7.53
CA GLU A 19 -16.23 43.02 6.37
C GLU A 19 -15.13 42.07 6.87
N ASN A 20 -15.50 40.81 7.10
CA ASN A 20 -14.53 39.74 7.00
C ASN A 20 -14.56 39.26 5.54
N SER A 21 -13.60 39.76 4.76
CA SER A 21 -13.10 39.05 3.58
C SER A 21 -12.53 37.73 4.07
N VAL A 22 -13.38 36.70 4.14
CA VAL A 22 -12.93 35.32 4.17
C VAL A 22 -12.37 35.10 2.77
N GLN A 23 -11.05 35.28 2.64
CA GLN A 23 -10.31 34.63 1.55
C GLN A 23 -10.76 33.17 1.57
N GLU A 24 -11.45 32.75 0.51
CA GLU A 24 -11.57 31.34 0.17
C GLU A 24 -10.15 30.80 0.16
N GLU A 25 -9.79 30.16 1.27
CA GLU A 25 -8.67 29.25 1.32
C GLU A 25 -9.00 28.20 0.28
N LYS A 26 -8.44 28.42 -0.91
CA LYS A 26 -8.38 27.46 -1.99
C LYS A 26 -7.78 26.24 -1.34
N VAL A 27 -8.64 25.31 -0.89
CA VAL A 27 -8.27 24.01 -0.36
C VAL A 27 -7.40 23.44 -1.46
N GLN A 28 -6.08 23.55 -1.25
CA GLN A 28 -5.11 22.92 -2.11
C GLN A 28 -5.49 21.46 -1.95
N ASN A 29 -6.14 20.93 -2.98
CA ASN A 29 -6.17 19.51 -3.22
C ASN A 29 -4.71 19.15 -3.49
N VAL A 30 -3.94 19.01 -2.41
CA VAL A 30 -2.62 18.40 -2.44
C VAL A 30 -2.95 16.95 -2.75
N ASN A 31 -3.10 16.66 -4.04
CA ASN A 31 -2.95 15.32 -4.56
C ASN A 31 -1.49 14.93 -4.26
N THR A 32 -1.21 14.61 -3.00
CA THR A 32 -0.10 13.72 -2.68
C THR A 32 -0.50 12.40 -3.32
N GLU A 33 -0.14 12.24 -4.59
CA GLU A 33 -0.02 10.91 -5.19
C GLU A 33 0.72 10.07 -4.15
N ARG A 34 0.03 9.09 -3.55
CA ARG A 34 0.68 8.16 -2.64
C ARG A 34 1.78 7.50 -3.43
N VAL A 35 3.03 7.87 -3.16
CA VAL A 35 4.17 7.32 -3.87
C VAL A 35 4.44 5.95 -3.25
N PHE A 36 3.73 4.95 -3.75
CA PHE A 36 3.88 3.57 -3.35
C PHE A 36 5.26 3.04 -3.78
N ASN A 37 6.15 2.90 -2.81
CA ASN A 37 7.48 2.35 -3.01
C ASN A 37 7.78 1.40 -1.86
N GLY A 38 7.87 0.10 -2.16
CA GLY A 38 8.11 -0.89 -1.13
C GLY A 38 8.65 -2.19 -1.68
N VAL A 39 9.23 -2.97 -0.77
CA VAL A 39 9.56 -4.36 -0.98
C VAL A 39 8.56 -5.16 -0.16
N TYR A 40 7.93 -6.15 -0.75
CA TYR A 40 6.86 -6.94 -0.16
C TYR A 40 7.32 -8.39 -0.04
N VAL A 41 7.21 -8.97 1.16
CA VAL A 41 7.28 -10.43 1.34
C VAL A 41 5.93 -10.99 0.95
N MET A 42 5.91 -11.79 -0.11
CA MET A 42 4.69 -12.42 -0.59
C MET A 42 4.47 -13.71 0.20
N ARG A 43 3.30 -13.85 0.84
CA ARG A 43 2.94 -15.00 1.69
C ARG A 43 1.98 -15.92 0.94
N GLU A 44 2.05 -17.23 1.22
CA GLU A 44 1.21 -18.30 0.67
C GLU A 44 0.94 -18.22 -0.87
N ILE A 45 1.59 -18.88 -1.84
CA ILE A 45 2.89 -19.54 -2.05
C ILE A 45 2.84 -20.30 -3.42
N HIS A 46 1.65 -20.72 -3.86
CA HIS A 46 1.44 -21.47 -5.12
C HIS A 46 0.70 -20.64 -6.17
N LEU A 47 -0.15 -19.70 -5.77
CA LEU A 47 -1.00 -18.97 -6.71
C LEU A 47 -0.32 -17.77 -7.39
N MET A 48 0.81 -17.24 -6.91
CA MET A 48 1.35 -15.97 -7.43
C MET A 48 2.69 -16.03 -8.16
N LYS A 49 3.60 -16.98 -7.85
CA LYS A 49 4.76 -17.23 -8.73
C LYS A 49 4.33 -17.89 -10.04
N GLU A 50 3.29 -18.73 -9.98
CA GLU A 50 2.66 -19.35 -11.15
C GLU A 50 1.94 -18.31 -12.02
N VAL A 51 1.39 -17.26 -11.41
CA VAL A 51 0.85 -16.11 -12.16
C VAL A 51 1.90 -15.53 -13.10
N PHE A 52 3.17 -15.49 -12.69
CA PHE A 52 4.28 -15.05 -13.53
C PHE A 52 4.97 -16.16 -14.33
N GLY A 53 4.47 -17.40 -14.25
CA GLY A 53 5.06 -18.56 -14.92
C GLY A 53 6.47 -18.91 -14.43
N ILE A 54 6.81 -18.57 -13.19
CA ILE A 54 8.14 -18.81 -12.60
C ILE A 54 8.12 -20.14 -11.87
N GLN A 55 8.97 -21.06 -12.31
CA GLN A 55 9.22 -22.33 -11.61
C GLN A 55 10.33 -22.15 -10.58
N SER A 56 9.99 -22.37 -9.31
CA SER A 56 10.91 -22.33 -8.17
C SER A 56 10.49 -23.41 -7.16
N LYS A 57 11.47 -24.03 -6.50
CA LYS A 57 11.20 -25.02 -5.45
C LYS A 57 10.76 -24.35 -4.14
N PHE A 58 11.13 -23.08 -3.96
CA PHE A 58 10.76 -22.31 -2.80
C PHE A 58 9.42 -21.63 -3.01
N GLN A 59 8.75 -21.45 -1.90
CA GLN A 59 7.37 -21.07 -1.84
C GLN A 59 7.27 -19.54 -1.71
N ASP A 60 8.10 -18.96 -0.85
CA ASP A 60 8.16 -17.53 -0.60
C ASP A 60 9.02 -16.78 -1.63
N TYR A 61 8.63 -15.53 -1.90
CA TYR A 61 9.38 -14.64 -2.77
C TYR A 61 9.14 -13.17 -2.39
N CYS A 62 10.03 -12.31 -2.85
CA CYS A 62 9.96 -10.87 -2.61
C CYS A 62 9.56 -10.13 -3.88
N LEU A 63 8.62 -9.21 -3.77
CA LEU A 63 8.21 -8.33 -4.86
C LEU A 63 8.54 -6.89 -4.49
N ARG A 64 9.32 -6.21 -5.32
CA ARG A 64 9.60 -4.78 -5.18
C ARG A 64 8.84 -4.03 -6.24
N ILE A 65 8.12 -3.01 -5.80
CA ILE A 65 7.43 -2.07 -6.67
C ILE A 65 7.84 -0.68 -6.19
N ASP A 66 8.46 0.08 -7.08
CA ASP A 66 8.88 1.45 -6.87
C ASP A 66 8.23 2.30 -7.96
N LEU A 67 7.08 2.92 -7.65
CA LEU A 67 6.35 3.73 -8.63
C LEU A 67 7.11 5.00 -9.01
N LYS A 68 8.02 5.48 -8.14
CA LYS A 68 8.83 6.68 -8.40
C LYS A 68 9.95 6.41 -9.37
N ALA A 69 10.67 5.30 -9.16
CA ALA A 69 11.76 4.87 -10.02
C ALA A 69 11.28 4.01 -11.21
N ASN A 70 9.99 3.68 -11.26
CA ASN A 70 9.38 2.77 -12.24
C ASN A 70 10.07 1.39 -12.25
N VAL A 71 10.36 0.86 -11.07
CA VAL A 71 11.05 -0.43 -10.89
C VAL A 71 10.08 -1.49 -10.42
N VAL A 72 10.11 -2.63 -11.10
CA VAL A 72 9.45 -3.87 -10.66
C VAL A 72 10.49 -4.98 -10.67
N GLU A 73 10.69 -5.60 -9.52
CA GLU A 73 11.65 -6.70 -9.35
C GLU A 73 11.02 -7.81 -8.51
N LEU A 74 11.07 -9.04 -9.00
CA LEU A 74 10.67 -10.23 -8.26
C LEU A 74 11.91 -11.03 -7.93
N GLY A 75 12.21 -11.16 -6.64
CA GLY A 75 13.33 -11.92 -6.13
C GLY A 75 12.88 -13.24 -5.52
N ILE A 76 13.53 -14.34 -5.90
CA ILE A 76 13.29 -15.67 -5.32
C ILE A 76 14.47 -16.13 -4.47
N VAL A 77 14.21 -17.09 -3.58
CA VAL A 77 15.19 -17.68 -2.65
C VAL A 77 16.44 -18.22 -3.34
N GLU A 78 16.33 -18.71 -4.57
CA GLU A 78 17.48 -19.16 -5.38
C GLU A 78 18.42 -18.01 -5.81
N GLY A 79 18.19 -16.77 -5.37
CA GLY A 79 19.02 -15.61 -5.67
C GLY A 79 18.80 -15.03 -7.07
N LYS A 80 17.81 -15.55 -7.81
CA LYS A 80 17.40 -15.01 -9.10
C LYS A 80 16.47 -13.81 -8.89
N VAL A 81 16.67 -12.78 -9.71
CA VAL A 81 15.81 -11.59 -9.72
C VAL A 81 15.26 -11.40 -11.13
N TYR A 82 13.94 -11.37 -11.25
CA TYR A 82 13.21 -11.14 -12.48
C TYR A 82 12.79 -9.68 -12.54
N LYS A 83 13.16 -9.01 -13.63
CA LYS A 83 12.75 -7.63 -13.88
C LYS A 83 11.38 -7.61 -14.54
N GLY A 84 10.54 -6.69 -14.09
CA GLY A 84 9.24 -6.42 -14.67
C GLY A 84 9.10 -5.00 -15.16
N LYS A 85 7.87 -4.62 -15.46
CA LYS A 85 7.44 -3.26 -15.77
C LYS A 85 6.07 -2.99 -15.16
N ILE A 86 5.79 -1.72 -14.92
CA ILE A 86 4.45 -1.25 -14.56
C ILE A 86 3.69 -1.06 -15.88
N LEU A 87 2.53 -1.71 -16.00
CA LEU A 87 1.62 -1.54 -17.14
C LEU A 87 0.65 -0.39 -16.88
N GLU A 88 0.02 -0.41 -15.71
CA GLU A 88 -0.99 0.55 -15.30
C GLU A 88 -0.82 0.85 -13.81
N LYS A 89 -1.16 2.07 -13.40
CA LYS A 89 -1.23 2.44 -11.99
C LYS A 89 -2.34 3.45 -11.78
N ASP A 90 -2.99 3.35 -10.65
CA ASP A 90 -3.92 4.36 -10.13
C ASP A 90 -3.59 4.65 -8.66
N SER A 91 -4.46 5.37 -7.95
CA SER A 91 -4.22 5.78 -6.56
C SER A 91 -4.23 4.61 -5.56
N GLU A 92 -4.79 3.46 -5.94
CA GLU A 92 -5.05 2.34 -5.02
C GLU A 92 -4.51 1.01 -5.56
N SER A 93 -4.00 0.97 -6.78
CA SER A 93 -3.59 -0.26 -7.42
C SER A 93 -2.49 -0.05 -8.46
N VAL A 94 -1.78 -1.14 -8.71
CA VAL A 94 -0.72 -1.23 -9.70
C VAL A 94 -0.85 -2.54 -10.46
N THR A 95 -0.85 -2.46 -11.79
CA THR A 95 -0.75 -3.63 -12.66
C THR A 95 0.70 -3.73 -13.11
N ILE A 96 1.35 -4.84 -12.75
CA ILE A 96 2.71 -5.14 -13.16
C ILE A 96 2.74 -6.28 -14.16
N GLU A 97 3.79 -6.33 -14.97
CA GLU A 97 4.09 -7.47 -15.83
C GLU A 97 5.49 -8.00 -15.53
N ILE A 98 5.58 -9.31 -15.35
CA ILE A 98 6.84 -10.05 -15.22
C ILE A 98 6.73 -11.28 -16.11
N ASN A 99 7.77 -11.54 -16.91
CA ASN A 99 7.81 -12.73 -17.78
C ASN A 99 6.60 -12.83 -18.75
N GLY A 100 6.12 -11.69 -19.26
CA GLY A 100 4.98 -11.62 -20.18
C GLY A 100 3.62 -11.93 -19.55
N LYS A 101 3.54 -12.00 -18.21
CA LYS A 101 2.32 -12.22 -17.45
C LYS A 101 2.03 -11.03 -16.57
N SER A 102 0.78 -10.59 -16.57
CA SER A 102 0.34 -9.43 -15.79
C SER A 102 -0.39 -9.83 -14.53
N GLN A 103 -0.24 -9.00 -13.50
CA GLN A 103 -0.99 -9.11 -12.25
C GLN A 103 -1.32 -7.72 -11.72
N LYS A 104 -2.58 -7.51 -11.40
CA LYS A 104 -3.04 -6.33 -10.67
C LYS A 104 -2.94 -6.56 -9.18
N TYR A 105 -2.35 -5.61 -8.47
CA TYR A 105 -2.30 -5.56 -7.02
C TYR A 105 -2.99 -4.31 -6.52
N PHE A 106 -3.76 -4.45 -5.45
CA PHE A 106 -4.33 -3.34 -4.71
C PHE A 106 -3.47 -3.07 -3.49
N VAL A 107 -3.26 -1.79 -3.19
CA VAL A 107 -2.43 -1.34 -2.09
C VAL A 107 -3.36 -0.96 -0.95
N ALA A 108 -3.30 -1.72 0.14
CA ALA A 108 -4.04 -1.44 1.34
C ALA A 108 -3.10 -0.99 2.46
N LYS A 109 -3.57 -0.09 3.33
CA LYS A 109 -2.84 0.29 4.54
C LYS A 109 -3.08 -0.77 5.61
N ASP A 110 -2.01 -1.29 6.19
CA ASP A 110 -2.03 -2.28 7.26
C ASP A 110 -2.10 -1.61 8.65
N GLN A 111 -2.25 -2.41 9.70
CA GLN A 111 -2.51 -2.00 11.08
C GLN A 111 -1.38 -1.16 11.70
N PHE A 112 -0.18 -1.16 11.13
CA PHE A 112 1.03 -0.51 11.66
C PHE A 112 1.56 0.61 10.77
N ASP A 113 0.69 1.30 10.03
CA ASP A 113 1.06 2.32 9.03
C ASP A 113 1.92 1.80 7.87
N SER A 114 2.15 0.48 7.79
CA SER A 114 2.74 -0.22 6.65
C SER A 114 1.73 -0.44 5.54
N TYR A 115 2.21 -0.92 4.39
CA TYR A 115 1.37 -1.29 3.26
C TYR A 115 1.29 -2.81 3.08
N ALA A 116 0.17 -3.26 2.55
CA ALA A 116 -0.05 -4.63 2.12
C ALA A 116 -0.53 -4.64 0.67
N LEU A 117 -0.16 -5.70 -0.04
CA LEU A 117 -0.66 -6.01 -1.36
C LEU A 117 -1.83 -6.97 -1.25
N MET A 118 -2.90 -6.65 -1.97
CA MET A 118 -4.10 -7.47 -2.12
C MET A 118 -4.29 -7.84 -3.58
N THR A 119 -4.96 -8.96 -3.86
CA THR A 119 -5.32 -9.37 -5.21
C THR A 119 -6.70 -10.01 -5.24
N GLU A 120 -7.47 -9.76 -6.30
CA GLU A 120 -8.84 -10.29 -6.42
C GLU A 120 -8.91 -11.82 -6.46
N ASN A 121 -7.84 -12.48 -6.92
CA ASN A 121 -7.81 -13.94 -7.06
C ASN A 121 -7.44 -14.68 -5.75
N TYR A 122 -7.20 -13.96 -4.66
CA TYR A 122 -6.78 -14.54 -3.39
C TYR A 122 -7.35 -13.79 -2.19
N SER A 123 -7.20 -12.47 -2.18
CA SER A 123 -7.65 -11.61 -1.08
C SER A 123 -9.16 -11.48 -1.06
N LYS A 124 -9.73 -11.54 0.15
CA LYS A 124 -11.17 -11.38 0.38
C LYS A 124 -11.50 -9.92 0.62
N LYS A 125 -12.66 -9.49 0.13
CA LYS A 125 -13.31 -8.25 0.54
C LYS A 125 -14.43 -8.59 1.52
N GLU A 126 -14.50 -7.86 2.62
CA GLU A 126 -15.64 -7.86 3.53
C GLU A 126 -16.87 -7.24 2.85
N ALA A 127 -18.06 -7.44 3.43
CA ALA A 127 -19.31 -6.92 2.88
C ALA A 127 -19.34 -5.38 2.68
N ALA A 128 -18.49 -4.64 3.42
CA ALA A 128 -18.33 -3.20 3.29
C ALA A 128 -17.36 -2.77 2.16
N GLY A 129 -16.85 -3.72 1.36
CA GLY A 129 -15.87 -3.46 0.30
C GLY A 129 -14.43 -3.28 0.79
N LYS A 130 -14.20 -3.37 2.10
CA LYS A 130 -12.86 -3.31 2.71
C LYS A 130 -12.13 -4.65 2.51
N TRP A 131 -10.83 -4.59 2.27
CA TRP A 131 -9.97 -5.78 2.22
C TRP A 131 -9.84 -6.44 3.59
N ASP A 132 -9.97 -7.77 3.61
CA ASP A 132 -9.71 -8.61 4.78
C ASP A 132 -8.20 -8.80 4.94
N MET A 133 -7.63 -8.20 5.99
CA MET A 133 -6.19 -8.23 6.28
C MET A 133 -5.67 -9.62 6.69
N ALA A 134 -6.56 -10.59 6.97
CA ALA A 134 -6.15 -11.98 7.13
C ALA A 134 -5.82 -12.67 5.80
N SER A 135 -6.13 -12.02 4.66
CA SER A 135 -5.95 -12.55 3.29
C SER A 135 -5.00 -11.71 2.44
N ILE A 136 -3.96 -11.15 3.07
CA ILE A 136 -2.94 -10.34 2.40
C ILE A 136 -2.12 -11.18 1.43
N ALA A 137 -1.95 -10.70 0.19
CA ALA A 137 -1.11 -11.34 -0.80
C ALA A 137 0.39 -11.08 -0.54
N GLY A 138 0.70 -9.89 -0.03
CA GLY A 138 2.05 -9.54 0.39
C GLY A 138 2.07 -8.49 1.48
N ALA A 139 2.96 -8.66 2.45
CA ALA A 139 3.21 -7.67 3.50
C ALA A 139 4.45 -6.86 3.14
N GLU A 140 4.41 -5.55 3.35
CA GLU A 140 5.61 -4.73 3.24
C GLU A 140 6.70 -5.26 4.18
N ALA A 141 7.83 -5.61 3.59
CA ALA A 141 9.02 -5.99 4.30
C ALA A 141 9.65 -4.74 4.91
N THR A 142 10.12 -4.82 6.14
CA THR A 142 11.00 -3.79 6.73
C THR A 142 12.38 -3.69 6.04
N SER A 143 12.59 -4.47 4.98
CA SER A 143 13.82 -4.54 4.19
C SER A 143 13.86 -3.47 3.09
N GLN A 144 14.99 -2.79 2.95
CA GLN A 144 15.16 -1.75 1.91
C GLN A 144 15.47 -2.32 0.52
N THR A 145 15.87 -3.59 0.41
CA THR A 145 16.26 -4.22 -0.86
C THR A 145 15.68 -5.62 -1.02
N ILE A 146 15.48 -6.04 -2.29
CA ILE A 146 15.09 -7.42 -2.63
C ILE A 146 16.06 -8.45 -2.04
N LYS A 147 17.37 -8.17 -2.09
CA LYS A 147 18.40 -9.09 -1.57
C LYS A 147 18.25 -9.32 -0.06
N GLN A 148 17.99 -8.27 0.69
CA GLN A 148 17.74 -8.38 2.13
C GLN A 148 16.46 -9.14 2.41
N CYS A 149 15.38 -8.83 1.70
CA CYS A 149 14.11 -9.52 1.82
C CYS A 149 14.26 -11.04 1.57
N ILE A 150 14.96 -11.43 0.49
CA ILE A 150 15.26 -12.84 0.19
C ILE A 150 16.08 -13.46 1.32
N SER A 151 17.13 -12.79 1.79
CA SER A 151 17.98 -13.32 2.87
C SER A 151 17.19 -13.57 4.15
N THR A 152 16.20 -12.74 4.47
CA THR A 152 15.32 -12.95 5.63
C THR A 152 14.42 -14.16 5.45
N ILE A 153 13.88 -14.40 4.25
CA ILE A 153 13.11 -15.62 3.95
C ILE A 153 13.99 -16.86 4.18
N ASN A 154 15.20 -16.88 3.61
CA ASN A 154 16.11 -18.02 3.74
C ASN A 154 16.42 -18.34 5.20
N LEU A 155 16.71 -17.32 6.02
CA LEU A 155 16.98 -17.50 7.45
C LEU A 155 15.78 -18.11 8.18
N ASN A 156 14.56 -17.67 7.85
CA ASN A 156 13.35 -18.20 8.47
C ASN A 156 13.10 -19.67 8.06
N GLU A 157 13.29 -20.03 6.79
CA GLU A 157 13.18 -21.41 6.33
C GLU A 157 14.23 -22.33 6.99
N GLU A 158 15.48 -21.87 7.12
CA GLU A 158 16.54 -22.61 7.82
C GLU A 158 16.21 -22.83 9.30
N LEU A 159 15.69 -21.81 10.00
CA LEU A 159 15.29 -21.93 11.38
C LEU A 159 14.12 -22.90 11.57
N GLN A 160 13.12 -22.88 10.69
CA GLN A 160 12.00 -23.83 10.73
C GLN A 160 12.48 -25.28 10.55
N TYR A 161 13.40 -25.51 9.60
CA TYR A 161 13.98 -26.83 9.36
C TYR A 161 14.74 -27.36 10.59
N HIS A 162 15.46 -26.48 11.30
CA HIS A 162 16.18 -26.85 12.51
C HIS A 162 15.27 -27.08 13.74
N GLU A 163 14.15 -26.37 13.87
CA GLU A 163 13.19 -26.61 14.96
C GLU A 163 12.45 -27.95 14.81
N GLU A 164 12.12 -28.35 13.58
CA GLU A 164 11.44 -29.62 13.30
C GLU A 164 12.33 -30.85 13.60
N ASP A 165 13.64 -30.76 13.38
CA ASP A 165 14.61 -31.85 13.61
C ASP A 165 14.93 -32.13 15.09
N HIS A 166 14.47 -31.29 16.03
CA HIS A 166 14.71 -31.48 17.47
C HIS A 166 13.54 -32.09 18.24
N SER A 167 12.46 -32.49 17.56
CA SER A 167 11.34 -33.22 18.17
C SER A 167 11.51 -34.74 18.10
N VAL A 168 12.69 -35.28 18.47
CA VAL A 168 12.82 -36.72 18.73
C VAL A 168 12.21 -37.00 20.12
N PRO A 169 11.16 -37.83 20.24
CA PRO A 169 10.68 -38.22 21.56
C PRO A 169 11.78 -39.04 22.23
N LYS A 170 12.35 -38.54 23.33
CA LYS A 170 13.13 -39.37 24.23
C LYS A 170 12.21 -40.49 24.71
N LYS A 171 12.45 -41.71 24.23
CA LYS A 171 11.79 -42.92 24.70
C LYS A 171 11.82 -42.94 26.23
N LYS A 172 10.65 -43.05 26.86
CA LYS A 172 10.54 -43.42 28.27
C LYS A 172 10.94 -44.88 28.44
#